data_AF-A0A7X9RHE4-F1
#
_entry.id   AF-A0A7X9RHE4-F1
#
_cell.length_a   1.000
_cell.length_b   1.000
_cell.length_c   1.000
_cell.angle_alpha   90.00
_cell.angle_beta   90.00
_cell.angle_gamma   90.00
#
_symmetry.space_group_name_H-M   'P 1'
#
loop_
_entity.id
_entity.type
_entity.pdbx_description
1 polymer ?
#
loop_
_entity_poly.entity_id
_entity_poly.type
_entity_poly.pdbx_seq_one_letter_code
_entity_poly.pdbx_strand_id
1 'polypeptide(L)' 'MKLEPPNNMTNKKRKKYVPLRSFSWSDNLQKTDAQILVEDTVKEWYKAKHPKASQSEIKFINSLSIRRCPFC' A
#
# COMPACT_ATOMS: atom_id res chain seq x y z
N MET A 1 -14.08 12.68 -48.46
CA MET A 1 -13.00 12.97 -47.49
C MET A 1 -12.99 11.86 -46.45
N LYS A 2 -11.96 11.00 -46.44
CA LYS A 2 -11.78 9.96 -45.41
C LYS A 2 -11.04 10.61 -44.24
N LEU A 3 -11.64 10.60 -43.06
CA LEU A 3 -10.98 11.04 -41.83
C LEU A 3 -10.16 9.85 -41.31
N GLU A 4 -8.84 9.97 -41.36
CA GLU A 4 -7.92 9.06 -40.67
C GLU A 4 -8.07 9.25 -39.15
N PRO A 5 -8.11 8.19 -38.33
CA PRO A 5 -8.17 8.32 -36.89
C PRO A 5 -6.84 8.84 -36.33
N PRO A 6 -6.84 9.63 -35.23
CA PRO A 6 -5.63 10.18 -34.66
C PRO A 6 -4.72 9.08 -34.12
N ASN A 7 -3.50 9.07 -34.65
CA ASN A 7 -2.42 8.17 -34.28
C ASN A 7 -1.80 8.63 -32.93
N ASN A 8 -1.36 7.65 -32.11
CA ASN A 8 -0.55 7.79 -30.89
C ASN A 8 -1.21 8.31 -29.59
N MET A 9 -1.92 7.42 -28.90
CA MET A 9 -1.82 7.36 -27.43
C MET A 9 -0.40 6.89 -27.06
N THR A 10 0.52 7.83 -26.80
CA THR A 10 1.79 7.47 -26.16
C THR A 10 1.47 6.88 -24.78
N ASN A 11 1.67 5.57 -24.63
CA ASN A 11 1.62 4.90 -23.33
C ASN A 11 2.75 5.47 -22.45
N LYS A 12 2.52 6.64 -21.85
CA LYS A 12 3.40 7.21 -20.82
C LYS A 12 3.44 6.20 -19.68
N LYS A 13 4.49 5.38 -19.63
CA LYS A 13 4.70 4.39 -18.57
C LYS A 13 4.58 5.13 -17.25
N ARG A 14 3.52 4.83 -16.47
CA ARG A 14 3.33 5.41 -15.14
C ARG A 14 4.56 5.05 -14.31
N LYS A 15 5.24 6.06 -13.76
CA LYS A 15 6.35 5.83 -12.84
C LYS A 15 5.80 5.01 -11.67
N LYS A 16 6.31 3.78 -11.48
CA LYS A 16 5.98 2.99 -10.29
C LYS A 16 6.62 3.71 -9.11
N TYR A 17 5.80 4.17 -8.18
CA TYR A 17 6.29 4.73 -6.92
C TYR A 17 6.91 3.60 -6.10
N VAL A 18 8.15 3.83 -5.67
CA VAL A 18 8.85 2.94 -4.76
C VAL A 18 8.24 3.13 -3.37
N PRO A 19 7.81 2.06 -2.67
CA PRO A 19 7.27 2.17 -1.33
C PRO A 19 8.27 2.85 -0.38
N LEU A 20 7.79 3.70 0.54
CA LEU A 20 8.64 4.35 1.55
C LEU A 20 9.41 3.36 2.44
N ARG A 21 8.91 2.13 2.53
CA ARG A 21 9.48 1.03 3.33
C ARG A 21 10.51 0.16 2.57
N SER A 22 10.74 0.42 1.29
CA SER A 22 11.78 -0.29 0.54
C SER A 22 13.03 0.57 0.51
N PHE A 23 14.10 0.07 1.14
CA PHE A 23 15.39 0.71 1.16
C PHE A 23 16.34 -0.05 0.25
N SER A 24 17.20 0.67 -0.47
CA SER A 24 18.19 0.03 -1.36
C SER A 24 19.23 -0.80 -0.61
N TRP A 25 19.33 -0.64 0.71
CA TRP A 25 20.24 -1.36 1.60
C TRP A 25 19.53 -2.41 2.48
N SER A 26 18.24 -2.70 2.24
CA SER A 26 17.50 -3.67 3.06
C SER A 26 18.11 -5.07 3.03
N ASP A 27 18.66 -5.48 1.88
CA ASP A 27 19.26 -6.80 1.65
C ASP A 27 20.76 -6.88 2.01
N ASN A 28 21.35 -5.75 2.43
CA ASN A 28 22.77 -5.73 2.82
C ASN A 28 22.96 -6.45 4.16
N LEU A 29 23.93 -7.38 4.20
CA LEU A 29 24.34 -8.09 5.42
C LEU A 29 24.94 -7.15 6.47
N GLN A 30 25.59 -6.08 6.04
CA GLN A 30 26.21 -5.07 6.89
C GLN A 30 25.43 -3.77 6.72
N LYS A 31 24.73 -3.35 7.78
CA LYS A 31 24.00 -2.08 7.84
C LYS A 31 24.70 -1.17 8.84
N THR A 32 24.77 0.12 8.53
CA THR A 32 25.24 1.11 9.51
C THR A 32 24.16 1.37 10.56
N ASP A 33 24.56 1.82 11.76
CA ASP A 33 23.60 2.14 12.83
C ASP A 33 22.56 3.17 12.37
N ALA A 34 22.98 4.15 11.56
CA ALA A 34 22.07 5.13 10.98
C ALA A 34 21.05 4.49 10.02
N GLN A 35 21.47 3.52 9.20
CA GLN A 35 20.57 2.79 8.29
C GLN A 35 19.54 1.97 9.07
N ILE A 36 19.97 1.32 10.15
CA ILE A 36 19.09 0.56 11.04
C ILE A 36 18.06 1.50 11.68
N LEU A 37 18.51 2.62 12.25
CA LEU A 37 17.63 3.60 12.91
C LEU A 37 16.57 4.14 11.96
N VAL A 38 16.94 4.50 10.73
CA VAL A 38 15.99 4.97 9.72
C VAL A 38 14.99 3.88 9.34
N GLU A 39 15.46 2.65 9.10
CA GLU A 39 14.61 1.53 8.71
C GLU A 39 13.59 1.20 9.80
N ASP A 40 14.02 1.17 11.06
CA ASP A 40 13.16 0.89 12.21
C ASP A 40 12.13 2.00 12.44
N THR A 41 12.54 3.27 12.38
CA THR A 41 11.64 4.43 12.54
C THR A 41 10.53 4.41 11.49
N VAL A 42 10.87 4.16 10.22
CA VAL A 42 9.89 4.10 9.13
C VAL A 42 8.95 2.90 9.28
N LYS A 43 9.48 1.73 9.69
CA LYS A 43 8.66 0.54 9.95
C LYS A 43 7.68 0.76 11.09
N GLU A 44 8.13 1.39 12.18
CA GLU A 44 7.28 1.71 13.33
C GLU A 44 6.17 2.68 12.93
N TRP A 45 6.52 3.79 12.29
CA TRP A 45 5.54 4.76 11.79
C TRP A 45 4.52 4.11 10.86
N TYR A 46 4.95 3.25 9.93
CA TYR A 46 4.06 2.55 9.01
C TYR A 46 3.07 1.65 9.75
N LYS A 47 3.54 0.87 10.73
CA LYS A 47 2.70 0.00 11.56
C LYS A 47 1.67 0.82 12.36
N ALA A 48 2.08 1.96 12.92
CA ALA A 48 1.19 2.84 13.66
C ALA A 48 0.10 3.46 12.76
N LYS A 49 0.41 3.79 11.50
CA LYS A 49 -0.55 4.32 10.53
C LYS A 49 -1.43 3.27 9.86
N HIS A 50 -0.98 2.02 9.83
CA HIS A 50 -1.70 0.90 9.23
C HIS A 50 -1.87 -0.23 10.26
N PRO A 51 -2.62 0.02 11.35
CA PRO A 51 -2.88 -1.01 12.34
C PRO A 51 -3.61 -2.18 11.69
N LYS A 52 -3.20 -3.40 12.04
CA LYS A 52 -3.94 -4.59 11.61
C LYS A 52 -5.23 -4.67 12.41
N ALA A 53 -6.34 -4.91 11.72
CA ALA A 53 -7.63 -5.14 12.37
C ALA A 53 -7.52 -6.33 13.33
N SER A 54 -8.18 -6.22 14.48
CA SER A 54 -8.17 -7.30 15.47
C SER A 54 -8.98 -8.49 14.96
N GLN A 55 -8.45 -9.71 15.14
CA GLN A 55 -9.19 -10.91 14.74
C GLN A 55 -10.49 -11.08 15.53
N SER A 56 -10.54 -10.63 16.79
CA SER A 56 -11.76 -10.64 17.60
C SER A 56 -12.80 -9.65 17.07
N GLU A 57 -12.37 -8.46 16.69
CA GLU A 57 -13.21 -7.42 16.08
C GLU A 57 -13.81 -7.91 14.77
N ILE A 58 -12.99 -8.50 13.88
CA ILE A 58 -13.46 -9.09 12.63
C ILE A 58 -14.51 -10.17 12.90
N LYS A 59 -14.25 -11.09 13.86
CA LYS A 59 -15.20 -12.14 14.22
C LYS A 59 -16.51 -11.57 14.76
N PHE A 60 -16.43 -10.54 15.59
CA PHE A 60 -17.60 -9.87 16.14
C PHE A 60 -18.45 -9.23 15.03
N ILE A 61 -17.85 -8.41 14.17
CA ILE A 61 -18.56 -7.77 13.05
C ILE A 61 -19.21 -8.82 12.15
N ASN A 62 -18.49 -9.89 11.81
CA ASN A 62 -19.01 -10.97 10.97
C ASN A 62 -20.13 -11.79 11.64
N SER A 63 -20.25 -11.76 12.97
CA SER A 63 -21.34 -12.43 13.69
C SER A 63 -22.66 -11.66 13.62
N LEU A 64 -22.63 -10.38 13.24
CA LEU A 64 -23.83 -9.55 13.14
C LEU A 64 -24.64 -9.95 11.90
N SER A 65 -25.86 -10.46 12.12
CA SER A 65 -26.76 -10.78 11.02
C SER A 65 -27.32 -9.50 10.38
N ILE A 66 -26.93 -9.18 9.15
CA ILE A 66 -27.50 -8.05 8.40
C ILE A 66 -28.84 -8.50 7.83
N ARG A 67 -29.94 -8.18 8.52
CA ARG A 67 -31.29 -8.63 8.14
C ARG A 67 -31.92 -7.82 7.02
N ARG A 68 -31.53 -6.55 6.88
CA ARG A 68 -31.98 -5.63 5.84
C ARG A 68 -30.85 -4.67 5.52
N CYS A 69 -30.79 -4.24 4.27
CA CYS A 69 -29.81 -3.28 3.82
C CYS A 69 -30.34 -1.88 4.20
N PRO A 70 -29.54 -1.03 4.84
CA PRO A 70 -30.01 0.31 5.22
C PRO A 70 -30.33 1.20 4.00
N PHE A 71 -29.94 0.76 2.80
CA PHE A 71 -30.15 1.45 1.53
C PHE A 71 -31.11 0.69 0.58
N CYS A 72 -31.62 -0.47 1.01
CA CYS A 72 -32.50 -1.37 0.28
C CYS A 72 -33.28 -2.25 1.29
#